data_AF-A0A523B6G3-F1
#
_entry.id   AF-A0A523B6G3-F1
#
_cell.length_a   1.000
_cell.length_b   1.000
_cell.length_c   1.000
_cell.angle_alpha   90.00
_cell.angle_beta   90.00
_cell.angle_gamma   90.00
#
_symmetry.space_group_name_H-M   'P 1'
#
loop_
_entity.id
_entity.type
_entity.pdbx_description
1 polymer ?
#
loop_
_entity_poly.entity_id
_entity_poly.type
_entity_poly.pdbx_seq_one_letter_code
_entity_poly.pdbx_strand_id
1 'polypeptide(L)'
;AKLITERLKIPTIGIGAGPYCDGQVLVLHDMLGISERVPKFVKRYARLGEEIRRAVLEFCREVKEGKFPTLEFSYEMPREEEEKLGKAEDF
;
A
#
# COMPACT_ATOMS: atom_id res chain seq x y z
N ALA A 1 -1.42 -9.40 -31.22
CA ALA A 1 -0.72 -10.39 -30.39
C ALA A 1 -0.62 -11.74 -31.09
N LYS A 2 -1.73 -12.41 -31.40
CA LYS A 2 -1.75 -13.79 -31.95
C LYS A 2 -0.69 -14.09 -33.01
N LEU A 3 -0.68 -13.33 -34.12
CA LEU A 3 0.29 -13.52 -35.22
C LEU A 3 1.76 -13.39 -34.78
N ILE A 4 2.05 -12.51 -33.81
CA ILE A 4 3.42 -12.31 -33.29
C ILE A 4 3.81 -13.49 -32.41
N THR A 5 2.93 -13.88 -31.49
CA THR A 5 3.16 -15.01 -30.56
C THR A 5 3.33 -16.33 -31.32
N GLU A 6 2.54 -16.59 -32.36
CA GLU A 6 2.66 -17.80 -33.19
C GLU A 6 3.97 -17.85 -34.02
N ARG A 7 4.61 -16.70 -34.28
CA ARG A 7 5.79 -16.62 -35.15
C ARG A 7 7.11 -16.59 -34.38
N LEU A 8 7.12 -16.08 -33.16
CA LEU A 8 8.32 -16.01 -32.32
C LEU A 8 8.53 -17.32 -31.57
N LYS A 9 9.79 -17.70 -31.34
CA LYS A 9 10.14 -18.87 -30.52
C LYS A 9 10.28 -18.54 -29.03
N ILE A 10 10.43 -17.26 -28.70
CA ILE A 10 10.54 -16.78 -27.31
C ILE A 10 9.15 -16.47 -26.74
N PRO A 11 8.94 -16.58 -25.42
CA PRO A 11 7.68 -16.21 -24.79
C PRO A 11 7.34 -14.72 -24.97
N THR A 12 6.05 -14.45 -25.15
CA THR A 12 5.48 -13.11 -25.25
C THR A 12 4.66 -12.77 -24.00
N ILE A 13 4.89 -11.59 -23.41
CA ILE A 13 4.13 -11.10 -22.25
C ILE A 13 3.28 -9.90 -22.68
N GLY A 14 1.96 -10.04 -22.54
CA GLY A 14 1.00 -9.03 -22.99
C GLY A 14 0.46 -8.15 -21.85
N ILE A 15 0.27 -6.86 -22.14
CA ILE A 15 -0.56 -5.94 -21.35
C ILE A 15 -1.49 -5.21 -22.32
N GLY A 16 -2.80 -5.44 -22.22
CA GLY A 16 -3.76 -4.91 -23.19
C GLY A 16 -3.62 -5.46 -24.61
N ALA A 17 -2.96 -6.61 -24.77
CA ALA A 17 -2.69 -7.24 -26.06
C ALA A 17 -3.69 -8.35 -26.44
N GLY A 18 -4.74 -8.54 -25.64
CA GLY A 18 -5.67 -9.67 -25.75
C GLY A 18 -5.12 -10.97 -25.16
N PRO A 19 -5.89 -12.07 -25.22
CA PRO A 19 -5.56 -13.33 -24.53
C PRO A 19 -4.51 -14.19 -25.25
N TYR A 20 -3.90 -13.68 -26.33
CA TYR A 20 -3.09 -14.49 -27.24
C TYR A 20 -1.59 -14.46 -26.95
N CYS A 21 -1.14 -13.78 -25.90
CA CYS A 21 0.24 -13.84 -25.44
C CYS A 21 0.43 -15.02 -24.47
N ASP A 22 1.64 -15.56 -24.39
CA ASP A 22 1.98 -16.72 -23.54
C ASP A 22 1.85 -16.42 -22.04
N GLY A 23 2.04 -15.15 -21.68
CA GLY A 23 1.79 -14.63 -20.35
C GLY A 23 1.14 -13.25 -20.39
N GLN A 24 0.67 -12.81 -19.23
CA GLN A 24 0.04 -11.50 -19.06
C GLN A 24 0.73 -10.73 -17.92
N VAL A 25 0.77 -9.41 -18.04
CA VAL A 25 1.27 -8.52 -17.00
C VAL A 25 0.28 -7.37 -16.80
N LEU A 26 0.12 -6.95 -15.55
CA LEU A 26 -0.62 -5.76 -15.15
C LEU A 26 0.22 -4.99 -14.13
N VAL A 27 0.02 -3.67 -14.06
CA VAL A 27 0.57 -2.87 -12.97
C VAL A 27 -0.19 -3.21 -11.68
N LEU A 28 0.54 -3.54 -10.62
CA LEU A 28 -0.04 -3.93 -9.32
C LEU A 28 -1.06 -2.92 -8.80
N HIS A 29 -0.72 -1.62 -8.86
CA HIS A 29 -1.58 -0.53 -8.39
C HIS A 29 -2.91 -0.46 -9.14
N ASP A 30 -2.91 -0.66 -10.46
CA ASP A 30 -4.12 -0.63 -11.27
C ASP A 30 -4.99 -1.87 -11.03
N MET A 31 -4.33 -3.04 -10.92
CA MET A 31 -4.99 -4.32 -10.62
C MET A 31 -5.66 -4.30 -9.24
N LEU A 32 -5.02 -3.71 -8.24
CA LEU A 32 -5.55 -3.59 -6.87
C LEU A 32 -6.49 -2.40 -6.68
N GLY A 33 -6.68 -1.55 -7.70
CA GLY A 33 -7.54 -0.38 -7.62
C GLY A 33 -7.03 0.68 -6.64
N ILE A 34 -5.71 0.87 -6.57
CA ILE A 34 -5.08 1.97 -5.83
C ILE A 34 -5.14 3.26 -6.65
N SER A 35 -4.89 3.16 -7.97
CA SER A 35 -4.99 4.28 -8.91
C SER A 35 -6.46 4.63 -9.17
N GLU A 36 -6.83 5.92 -9.13
CA GLU A 36 -8.19 6.38 -9.42
C GLU A 36 -8.58 6.10 -10.88
N ARG A 37 -7.69 6.44 -11.81
CA ARG A 37 -7.86 6.21 -13.25
C ARG A 37 -7.23 4.88 -13.63
N VAL A 38 -8.05 3.95 -14.10
CA VAL A 38 -7.60 2.62 -14.50
C VAL A 38 -7.77 2.44 -16.01
N PRO A 39 -6.73 2.00 -16.75
CA PRO A 39 -6.83 1.74 -18.19
C PRO A 39 -7.87 0.68 -18.54
N LYS A 40 -8.47 0.76 -19.73
CA LYS A 40 -9.55 -0.13 -20.18
C LYS A 40 -9.23 -1.63 -20.17
N PHE A 41 -7.95 -1.99 -20.30
CA PHE A 41 -7.51 -3.38 -20.36
C PHE A 41 -7.30 -4.01 -18.97
N VAL A 42 -7.41 -3.22 -17.91
CA VAL A 42 -7.20 -3.69 -16.54
C VAL A 42 -8.52 -4.18 -15.97
N LYS A 43 -8.53 -5.41 -15.48
CA LYS A 43 -9.54 -5.87 -14.54
C LYS A 43 -9.12 -5.46 -13.14
N ARG A 44 -9.95 -4.70 -12.43
CA ARG A 44 -9.76 -4.41 -11.00
C ARG A 44 -10.14 -5.67 -10.21
N TYR A 45 -9.20 -6.18 -9.42
CA TYR A 45 -9.40 -7.32 -8.50
C TYR A 45 -9.72 -6.87 -7.08
N ALA A 46 -9.40 -5.62 -6.74
CA ALA A 46 -9.74 -4.99 -5.46
C ALA A 46 -10.03 -3.49 -5.64
N ARG A 47 -10.52 -2.85 -4.57
CA ARG A 47 -10.70 -1.39 -4.46
C ARG A 47 -9.85 -0.83 -3.33
N LEU A 48 -8.56 -1.15 -3.35
CA LEU A 48 -7.67 -0.90 -2.22
C LEU A 48 -7.46 0.60 -1.95
N GLY A 49 -7.62 1.46 -2.95
CA GLY A 49 -7.57 2.92 -2.74
C GLY A 49 -8.63 3.43 -1.75
N GLU A 50 -9.86 2.90 -1.80
CA GLU A 50 -10.94 3.26 -0.86
C GLU A 50 -10.61 2.81 0.56
N GLU A 51 -10.07 1.60 0.69
CA GLU A 51 -9.67 0.99 1.96
C GLU A 51 -8.50 1.73 2.61
N ILE A 52 -7.47 2.06 1.82
CA ILE A 52 -6.34 2.89 2.27
C ILE A 52 -6.84 4.25 2.75
N ARG A 53 -7.71 4.90 1.97
CA ARG A 53 -8.27 6.21 2.35
C ARG A 53 -9.03 6.14 3.67
N ARG A 54 -9.85 5.10 3.86
CA ARG A 54 -10.59 4.88 5.10
C ARG A 54 -9.65 4.71 6.29
N ALA A 55 -8.65 3.84 6.17
CA ALA A 55 -7.69 3.57 7.23
C ALA A 55 -6.90 4.83 7.66
N VAL A 56 -6.43 5.62 6.68
CA VAL A 56 -5.69 6.86 6.95
C VAL A 56 -6.59 7.91 7.63
N LEU A 57 -7.84 8.06 7.17
CA LEU A 57 -8.79 8.99 7.80
C LEU A 57 -9.13 8.60 9.24
N GLU A 58 -9.29 7.30 9.49
CA GLU A 58 -9.52 6.77 10.84
C GLU A 58 -8.32 7.06 11.75
N PHE A 59 -7.11 6.74 11.31
CA PHE A 59 -5.88 7.08 12.04
C PHE A 59 -5.80 8.59 12.33
N CYS A 60 -6.04 9.45 11.34
CA CYS A 60 -6.05 10.89 11.54
C CYS A 60 -7.11 11.35 12.54
N ARG A 61 -8.27 10.69 12.59
CA ARG A 61 -9.32 10.98 13.57
C ARG A 61 -8.87 10.59 14.97
N GLU A 62 -8.38 9.36 15.14
CA GLU A 62 -7.95 8.86 16.45
C GLU A 62 -6.81 9.68 17.05
N VAL A 63 -5.85 10.14 16.23
CA VAL A 63 -4.79 11.06 16.67
C VAL A 63 -5.37 12.40 17.14
N LYS A 64 -6.30 12.99 16.37
CA LYS A 64 -6.92 14.28 16.73
C LYS A 64 -7.79 14.20 17.98
N GLU A 65 -8.43 13.04 18.20
CA GLU A 65 -9.26 12.78 19.37
C GLU A 65 -8.44 12.30 20.58
N GLY A 66 -7.13 12.12 20.45
CA GLY A 66 -6.26 11.60 21.52
C GLY A 66 -6.51 10.13 21.86
N LYS A 67 -7.15 9.37 20.97
CA LYS A 67 -7.38 7.92 21.11
C LYS A 67 -6.16 7.10 20.71
N PHE A 68 -5.31 7.64 19.84
CA PHE A 68 -4.05 7.03 19.44
C PHE A 68 -2.89 8.03 19.58
N PRO A 69 -1.69 7.61 20.04
CA PRO A 69 -1.38 6.27 20.56
C PRO A 69 -1.91 6.04 21.98
N THR A 70 -2.09 4.77 22.34
CA THR A 70 -2.31 4.34 23.74
C THR A 70 -0.99 3.77 24.31
N LEU A 71 -0.98 3.41 25.60
CA LEU A 71 0.18 2.74 26.21
C LEU A 71 0.53 1.40 25.54
N GLU A 72 -0.46 0.68 25.00
CA GLU A 72 -0.22 -0.57 24.25
C GLU A 72 0.62 -0.33 22.98
N PHE A 73 0.49 0.85 22.37
CA PHE A 73 1.22 1.24 21.17
C PHE A 73 2.41 2.16 21.47
N SER A 74 2.87 2.19 22.72
CA SER A 74 3.96 3.04 23.17
C SER A 74 5.07 2.22 23.84
N TYR A 75 6.31 2.66 23.70
CA TYR A 75 7.40 2.17 24.54
C TYR A 75 7.50 3.03 25.81
N GLU A 76 7.72 2.39 26.95
CA GLU A 76 7.98 3.09 28.20
C GLU A 76 9.48 3.44 28.31
N MET A 77 9.76 4.59 28.91
CA MET A 77 11.13 4.95 29.27
C MET A 77 11.61 4.08 30.43
N PRO A 78 12.82 3.50 30.39
CA PRO A 78 13.40 2.85 31.56
C PRO A 78 13.53 3.84 32.71
N ARG A 79 13.15 3.43 33.93
CA ARG A 79 13.16 4.30 35.12
C ARG A 79 14.50 4.99 35.36
N GLU A 80 15.62 4.32 35.07
CA GLU A 80 16.95 4.89 35.26
C GLU A 80 17.19 6.13 34.37
N GLU A 81 16.66 6.13 33.14
CA GLU A 81 16.74 7.28 32.24
C GLU A 81 15.77 8.40 32.65
N GLU A 82 14.58 8.03 33.14
CA GLU A 82 13.61 8.99 33.69
C GLU A 82 14.20 9.73 34.91
N GLU A 83 14.86 9.01 35.81
CA GLU A 83 15.54 9.58 36.98
C GLU A 83 16.72 10.49 36.61
N LYS A 84 17.47 10.18 35.54
CA LYS A 84 18.56 11.04 35.04
C LYS A 84 18.02 12.35 34.48
N LEU A 85 16.91 12.31 33.76
CA LEU A 85 16.28 13.50 33.17
C LEU A 85 15.64 14.39 34.25
N GLY A 86 14.94 13.82 35.22
CA GLY A 86 14.36 14.60 36.33
C GLY A 86 15.40 15.38 37.13
N LYS A 87 16.62 14.83 37.30
CA LYS A 87 17.75 15.53 37.95
C LYS A 87 18.36 16.65 37.10
N ALA A 88 18.12 16.68 35.79
CA ALA A 88 18.62 17.71 34.89
C ALA A 88 17.71 18.95 34.85
N GLU A 89 16.46 18.85 35.31
CA GLU A 89 15.49 19.96 35.38
C GLU A 89 15.64 20.82 36.66
N ASP A 90 16.45 20.40 37.63
CA ASP A 90 16.73 21.11 38.89
C ASP A 90 17.85 22.18 38.78
N PHE A 91 18.15 22.69 37.57
CA PHE A 91 19.14 23.76 37.32
C PHE A 91 18.53 25.07 36.80
#